data_AF-A0A2S2FFA8-F1
#
_entry.id   AF-A0A2S2FFA8-F1
#
_cell.length_a   1.000
_cell.length_b   1.000
_cell.length_c   1.000
_cell.angle_alpha   90.00
_cell.angle_beta   90.00
_cell.angle_gamma   90.00
#
_symmetry.space_group_name_H-M   'P 1'
#
loop_
_entity.id
_entity.type
_entity.pdbx_description
1 polymer ?
#
loop_
_entity_poly.entity_id
_entity_poly.type
_entity_poly.pdbx_seq_one_letter_code
_entity_poly.pdbx_strand_id
1 'polypeptide(L)'
;MHHTERLKRARKIAGGSTGTKRRYKKMLKPLLASCDAEACLLWWERYDGSEKEAKRIADITKFPAAISNLAEIYYQQNRLTEAFILYRQAAEQEDVHALYVLASAHRYGIDECTKDVDLAMWYENRADKAPRWDVWHGYNSTYIMNDFIQ
;
A
#
# COMPACT_ATOMS: atom_id res chain seq x y z
N MET A 1 -4.47 15.45 -21.90
CA MET A 1 -4.22 14.00 -21.76
C MET A 1 -5.11 13.49 -20.65
N HIS A 2 -6.12 12.69 -21.01
CA HIS A 2 -7.13 12.18 -20.08
C HIS A 2 -6.48 11.32 -18.98
N HIS A 3 -7.08 11.33 -17.79
CA HIS A 3 -6.64 10.63 -16.57
C HIS A 3 -6.25 9.17 -16.83
N THR A 4 -7.14 8.42 -17.50
CA THR A 4 -6.98 7.02 -17.88
C THR A 4 -5.83 6.76 -18.85
N GLU A 5 -5.60 7.67 -19.81
CA GLU A 5 -4.48 7.56 -20.74
C GLU A 5 -3.13 7.79 -20.06
N ARG A 6 -3.08 8.54 -18.94
CA ARG A 6 -1.86 8.71 -18.15
C ARG A 6 -1.49 7.43 -17.42
N LEU A 7 -2.48 6.77 -16.81
CA LEU A 7 -2.30 5.49 -16.12
C LEU A 7 -1.89 4.37 -17.09
N LYS A 8 -2.59 4.21 -18.23
CA LYS A 8 -2.21 3.24 -19.27
C LYS A 8 -0.77 3.40 -19.76
N ARG A 9 -0.35 4.66 -20.01
CA ARG A 9 1.04 4.92 -20.40
C ARG A 9 2.00 4.67 -19.25
N ALA A 10 1.64 5.00 -18.01
CA ALA A 10 2.47 4.72 -16.85
C ALA A 10 2.74 3.21 -16.71
N ARG A 11 1.71 2.36 -16.84
CA ARG A 11 1.83 0.88 -16.85
C ARG A 11 2.82 0.39 -17.91
N LYS A 12 2.66 0.84 -19.16
CA LYS A 12 3.56 0.43 -20.27
C LYS A 12 5.02 0.84 -20.05
N ILE A 13 5.21 1.93 -19.32
CA ILE A 13 6.52 2.55 -19.06
C ILE A 13 7.17 1.93 -17.82
N ALA A 14 6.43 1.24 -16.94
CA ALA A 14 6.89 0.66 -15.67
C ALA A 14 8.12 -0.27 -15.85
N GLY A 15 8.23 -1.01 -16.95
CA GLY A 15 9.35 -1.94 -17.23
C GLY A 15 10.60 -1.36 -17.93
N GLY A 16 10.78 -0.02 -18.02
CA GLY A 16 11.89 0.61 -18.78
C GLY A 16 13.08 1.19 -17.96
N SER A 17 14.13 1.67 -18.66
CA SER A 17 15.42 2.15 -18.14
C SER A 17 15.40 3.46 -17.30
N THR A 18 16.57 3.98 -16.87
CA THR A 18 16.70 5.19 -16.01
C THR A 18 16.07 6.46 -16.58
N GLY A 19 16.14 6.69 -17.90
CA GLY A 19 15.45 7.82 -18.56
C GLY A 19 13.91 7.71 -18.47
N THR A 20 13.42 6.50 -18.29
CA THR A 20 12.01 6.16 -18.15
C THR A 20 11.47 6.55 -16.76
N LYS A 21 12.30 6.52 -15.70
CA LYS A 21 11.93 6.92 -14.33
C LYS A 21 11.54 8.41 -14.23
N ARG A 22 12.27 9.32 -14.87
CA ARG A 22 11.95 10.77 -14.83
C ARG A 22 10.61 11.08 -15.53
N ARG A 23 10.37 10.44 -16.67
CA ARG A 23 9.12 10.60 -17.43
C ARG A 23 7.94 10.00 -16.66
N TYR A 24 8.15 8.87 -16.00
CA TYR A 24 7.20 8.20 -15.11
C TYR A 24 6.77 9.12 -13.94
N LYS A 25 7.73 9.68 -13.19
CA LYS A 25 7.43 10.61 -12.08
C LYS A 25 6.64 11.84 -12.55
N LYS A 26 7.00 12.42 -13.71
CA LYS A 26 6.29 13.59 -14.27
C LYS A 26 4.82 13.27 -14.60
N MET A 27 4.53 12.04 -15.00
CA MET A 27 3.16 11.60 -15.33
C MET A 27 2.31 11.34 -14.09
N LEU A 28 2.89 10.73 -13.05
CA LEU A 28 2.17 10.42 -11.81
C LEU A 28 1.92 11.65 -10.92
N LYS A 29 2.82 12.64 -10.93
CA LYS A 29 2.73 13.84 -10.07
C LYS A 29 1.35 14.54 -10.06
N PRO A 30 0.70 14.82 -11.20
CA PRO A 30 -0.64 15.41 -11.19
C PRO A 30 -1.75 14.44 -10.76
N LEU A 31 -1.56 13.12 -10.88
CA LEU A 31 -2.53 12.11 -10.44
C LEU A 31 -2.46 11.91 -8.92
N LEU A 32 -1.25 11.94 -8.36
CA LEU A 32 -1.02 11.95 -6.92
C LEU A 32 -1.62 13.20 -6.27
N ALA A 33 -1.55 14.35 -6.95
CA ALA A 33 -2.19 15.59 -6.49
C ALA A 33 -3.73 15.54 -6.50
N SER A 34 -4.32 14.67 -7.32
CA SER A 34 -5.75 14.39 -7.32
C SER A 34 -6.13 13.18 -6.46
N CYS A 35 -5.23 12.70 -5.62
CA CYS A 35 -5.43 11.56 -4.74
C CYS A 35 -5.82 10.26 -5.47
N ASP A 36 -5.28 10.05 -6.67
CA ASP A 36 -5.56 8.84 -7.45
C ASP A 36 -4.87 7.60 -6.82
N ALA A 37 -5.69 6.61 -6.48
CA ALA A 37 -5.29 5.36 -5.83
C ALA A 37 -4.27 4.56 -6.66
N GLU A 38 -4.50 4.45 -7.97
CA GLU A 38 -3.63 3.68 -8.87
C GLU A 38 -2.27 4.36 -9.03
N ALA A 39 -2.24 5.70 -9.08
CA ALA A 39 -1.00 6.45 -9.12
C ALA A 39 -0.15 6.26 -7.86
N CYS A 40 -0.76 6.12 -6.68
CA CYS A 40 -0.05 5.85 -5.42
C CYS A 40 0.68 4.49 -5.45
N LEU A 41 0.05 3.47 -6.02
CA LEU A 41 0.58 2.11 -6.08
C LEU A 41 1.65 1.96 -7.16
N LEU A 42 1.37 2.49 -8.35
CA LEU A 42 2.36 2.60 -9.43
C LEU A 42 3.58 3.38 -8.97
N TRP A 43 3.41 4.41 -8.16
CA TRP A 43 4.53 5.15 -7.61
C TRP A 43 5.43 4.22 -6.79
N TRP A 44 4.87 3.43 -5.86
CA TRP A 44 5.60 2.52 -4.99
C TRP A 44 6.39 1.44 -5.73
N GLU A 45 5.80 0.77 -6.73
CA GLU A 45 6.47 -0.29 -7.52
C GLU A 45 7.81 0.14 -8.14
N ARG A 46 8.00 1.44 -8.34
CA ARG A 46 9.18 1.99 -8.99
C ARG A 46 9.92 3.03 -8.16
N TYR A 47 9.44 3.33 -6.94
CA TYR A 47 10.04 4.36 -6.12
C TYR A 47 11.24 3.86 -5.35
N ASP A 48 12.22 4.75 -5.23
CA ASP A 48 13.54 4.52 -4.66
C ASP A 48 13.54 4.54 -3.12
N GLY A 49 12.39 4.24 -2.47
CA GLY A 49 12.29 4.17 -1.01
C GLY A 49 12.50 5.50 -0.24
N SER A 50 12.39 6.68 -0.88
CA SER A 50 12.59 7.95 -0.16
C SER A 50 11.42 8.26 0.79
N GLU A 51 11.68 8.12 2.09
CA GLU A 51 10.78 8.44 3.22
C GLU A 51 10.04 9.77 3.04
N LYS A 52 10.77 10.84 2.70
CA LYS A 52 10.21 12.20 2.60
C LYS A 52 9.06 12.29 1.61
N GLU A 53 9.14 11.54 0.52
CA GLU A 53 8.14 11.60 -0.54
C GLU A 53 7.00 10.61 -0.29
N ALA A 54 7.28 9.44 0.29
CA ALA A 54 6.24 8.53 0.79
C ALA A 54 5.37 9.24 1.83
N LYS A 55 5.99 9.96 2.76
CA LYS A 55 5.29 10.80 3.75
C LYS A 55 4.42 11.85 3.09
N ARG A 56 4.97 12.60 2.14
CA ARG A 56 4.19 13.60 1.38
C ARG A 56 2.97 12.97 0.68
N ILE A 57 3.13 11.80 0.07
CA ILE A 57 2.02 11.13 -0.64
C ILE A 57 0.98 10.62 0.35
N ALA A 58 1.39 9.99 1.44
CA ALA A 58 0.50 9.58 2.51
C ALA A 58 -0.29 10.79 3.07
N ASP A 59 0.37 11.93 3.31
CA ASP A 59 -0.27 13.14 3.83
C ASP A 59 -1.29 13.76 2.86
N ILE A 60 -0.96 13.83 1.56
CA ILE A 60 -1.82 14.42 0.53
C ILE A 60 -3.00 13.52 0.24
N THR A 61 -2.75 12.23 0.03
CA THR A 61 -3.75 11.30 -0.50
C THR A 61 -4.56 10.65 0.60
N LYS A 62 -3.98 10.51 1.81
CA LYS A 62 -4.51 9.73 2.93
C LYS A 62 -4.92 8.31 2.52
N PHE A 63 -4.35 7.83 1.41
CA PHE A 63 -4.70 6.57 0.80
C PHE A 63 -4.16 5.42 1.66
N PRO A 64 -4.96 4.38 1.99
CA PRO A 64 -4.57 3.35 2.94
C PRO A 64 -3.26 2.65 2.55
N ALA A 65 -3.11 2.29 1.27
CA ALA A 65 -1.88 1.67 0.77
C ALA A 65 -0.68 2.62 0.78
N ALA A 66 -0.88 3.93 0.63
CA ALA A 66 0.22 4.90 0.74
C ALA A 66 0.70 5.04 2.20
N ILE A 67 -0.24 4.97 3.14
CA ILE A 67 0.06 4.97 4.58
C ILE A 67 0.78 3.68 4.98
N SER A 68 0.33 2.51 4.53
CA SER A 68 1.00 1.23 4.82
C SER A 68 2.37 1.12 4.15
N ASN A 69 2.55 1.67 2.94
CA ASN A 69 3.88 1.76 2.32
C ASN A 69 4.85 2.66 3.11
N LEU A 70 4.37 3.78 3.69
CA LEU A 70 5.19 4.59 4.59
C LEU A 70 5.53 3.82 5.87
N ALA A 71 4.57 3.06 6.40
CA ALA A 71 4.78 2.18 7.55
C ALA A 71 5.89 1.16 7.26
N GLU A 72 5.91 0.57 6.07
CA GLU A 72 6.95 -0.36 5.64
C GLU A 72 8.34 0.30 5.60
N ILE A 73 8.45 1.55 5.13
CA ILE A 73 9.73 2.27 5.20
C ILE A 73 10.21 2.41 6.65
N TYR A 74 9.31 2.78 7.57
CA TYR A 74 9.66 2.89 9.00
C TYR A 74 10.00 1.53 9.61
N TYR A 75 9.31 0.47 9.20
CA TYR A 75 9.60 -0.90 9.62
C TYR A 75 11.02 -1.32 9.22
N GLN A 76 11.40 -1.08 7.96
CA GLN A 76 12.76 -1.33 7.45
C GLN A 76 13.84 -0.46 8.14
N GLN A 77 13.46 0.71 8.63
CA GLN A 77 14.32 1.58 9.45
C GLN A 77 14.36 1.17 10.94
N ASN A 78 13.72 0.06 11.31
CA ASN A 78 13.58 -0.41 12.70
C ASN A 78 12.85 0.59 13.62
N ARG A 79 11.99 1.43 13.06
CA ARG A 79 11.12 2.39 13.78
C ARG A 79 9.74 1.76 13.99
N LEU A 80 9.72 0.66 14.72
CA LEU A 80 8.55 -0.21 14.86
C LEU A 80 7.34 0.54 15.43
N THR A 81 7.52 1.33 16.50
CA THR A 81 6.41 2.10 17.09
C THR A 81 5.71 3.00 16.07
N GLU A 82 6.47 3.70 15.22
CA GLU A 82 5.91 4.59 14.20
C GLU A 82 5.25 3.80 13.07
N ALA A 83 5.87 2.69 12.63
CA ALA A 83 5.31 1.79 11.64
C ALA A 83 3.95 1.23 12.09
N PHE A 84 3.86 0.71 13.31
CA PHE A 84 2.63 0.11 13.86
C PHE A 84 1.52 1.13 14.12
N ILE A 85 1.84 2.41 14.36
CA ILE A 85 0.84 3.49 14.38
C ILE A 85 0.24 3.66 12.98
N LEU A 86 1.08 3.74 11.95
CA LEU A 86 0.61 3.90 10.57
C LEU A 86 -0.13 2.66 10.07
N TYR A 87 0.33 1.45 10.40
CA TYR A 87 -0.40 0.21 10.09
C TYR A 87 -1.79 0.19 10.71
N ARG A 88 -1.95 0.65 11.96
CA ARG A 88 -3.29 0.78 12.57
C ARG A 88 -4.17 1.78 11.81
N GLN A 89 -3.63 2.93 11.42
CA GLN A 89 -4.37 3.92 10.62
C GLN A 89 -4.80 3.40 9.25
N ALA A 90 -3.93 2.63 8.58
CA ALA A 90 -4.26 2.00 7.31
C ALA A 90 -5.31 0.89 7.49
N ALA A 91 -5.19 0.09 8.56
CA ALA A 91 -6.14 -0.96 8.91
C ALA A 91 -7.54 -0.41 9.29
N GLU A 92 -7.64 0.78 9.86
CA GLU A 92 -8.92 1.48 10.08
C GLU A 92 -9.66 1.76 8.77
N GLN A 93 -8.92 1.93 7.67
CA GLN A 93 -9.46 2.11 6.32
C GLN A 93 -9.49 0.82 5.50
N GLU A 94 -9.43 -0.34 6.17
CA GLU A 94 -9.48 -1.67 5.56
C GLU A 94 -8.32 -1.98 4.60
N ASP A 95 -7.15 -1.39 4.81
CA ASP A 95 -5.94 -1.78 4.08
C ASP A 95 -5.57 -3.23 4.38
N VAL A 96 -5.73 -4.09 3.38
CA VAL A 96 -5.50 -5.53 3.49
C VAL A 96 -4.06 -5.84 3.93
N HIS A 97 -3.08 -5.10 3.42
CA HIS A 97 -1.68 -5.30 3.77
C HIS A 97 -1.43 -5.00 5.25
N ALA A 98 -1.87 -3.83 5.73
CA ALA A 98 -1.75 -3.46 7.14
C ALA A 98 -2.48 -4.42 8.08
N LEU A 99 -3.66 -4.90 7.70
CA LEU A 99 -4.41 -5.89 8.49
C LEU A 99 -3.62 -7.19 8.65
N TYR A 100 -3.01 -7.72 7.59
CA TYR A 100 -2.18 -8.93 7.69
C TYR A 100 -0.89 -8.73 8.49
N VAL A 101 -0.26 -7.55 8.40
CA VAL A 101 0.93 -7.23 9.21
C VAL A 101 0.56 -7.23 10.70
N LEU A 102 -0.52 -6.55 11.08
CA LEU A 102 -1.01 -6.53 12.47
C LEU A 102 -1.43 -7.91 12.96
N ALA A 103 -2.11 -8.69 12.12
CA ALA A 103 -2.47 -10.07 12.44
C ALA A 103 -1.23 -10.92 12.73
N SER A 104 -0.22 -10.85 11.86
CA SER A 104 1.03 -11.62 12.00
C SER A 104 1.79 -11.20 13.26
N ALA A 105 1.88 -9.89 13.51
CA ALA A 105 2.54 -9.35 14.69
C ALA A 105 1.94 -9.88 15.99
N HIS A 106 0.61 -9.84 16.11
CA HIS A 106 -0.11 -10.36 17.28
C HIS A 106 -0.15 -11.90 17.33
N ARG A 107 -0.18 -12.60 16.19
CA ARG A 107 -0.19 -14.07 16.18
C ARG A 107 1.12 -14.65 16.73
N TYR A 108 2.24 -14.05 16.36
CA TYR A 108 3.57 -14.53 16.75
C TYR A 108 4.16 -13.80 17.96
N GLY A 109 3.60 -12.65 18.35
CA GLY A 109 4.15 -11.81 19.42
C GLY A 109 5.50 -11.21 19.04
N ILE A 110 5.61 -10.73 17.81
CA ILE A 110 6.84 -10.16 17.24
C ILE A 110 6.76 -8.63 17.22
N ASP A 111 7.91 -7.98 17.00
CA ASP A 111 7.99 -6.53 16.79
C ASP A 111 7.36 -5.70 17.92
N GLU A 112 7.68 -6.07 19.16
CA GLU A 112 7.17 -5.46 20.41
C GLU A 112 5.65 -5.63 20.62
N CYS A 113 4.96 -6.39 19.77
CA CYS A 113 3.55 -6.71 19.96
C CYS A 113 3.38 -7.88 20.94
N THR A 114 2.43 -7.74 21.86
CA THR A 114 2.00 -8.85 22.70
C THR A 114 1.32 -9.91 21.83
N LYS A 115 1.69 -11.18 22.08
CA LYS A 115 1.03 -12.31 21.45
C LYS A 115 -0.44 -12.35 21.87
N ASP A 116 -1.33 -12.24 20.91
CA ASP A 116 -2.78 -12.29 21.07
C ASP A 116 -3.39 -12.93 19.83
N VAL A 117 -3.82 -14.19 20.00
CA VAL A 117 -4.37 -14.99 18.88
C VAL A 117 -5.76 -14.51 18.50
N ASP A 118 -6.56 -14.05 19.45
CA ASP A 118 -7.93 -13.60 19.20
C ASP A 118 -7.91 -12.27 18.43
N LEU A 119 -7.03 -11.35 18.82
CA LEU A 119 -6.81 -10.10 18.10
C LEU A 119 -6.23 -10.34 16.70
N ALA A 120 -5.30 -11.30 16.57
CA ALA A 120 -4.78 -11.68 15.27
C ALA A 120 -5.88 -12.21 14.33
N MET A 121 -6.72 -13.12 14.82
CA MET A 121 -7.86 -13.64 14.08
C MET A 121 -8.88 -12.55 13.73
N TRP A 122 -9.07 -11.56 14.61
CA TRP A 122 -9.93 -10.42 14.32
C TRP A 122 -9.42 -9.60 13.12
N TYR A 123 -8.12 -9.35 13.05
CA TYR A 123 -7.49 -8.68 11.91
C TYR A 123 -7.56 -9.51 10.62
N GLU A 124 -7.33 -10.83 10.68
CA GLU A 124 -7.45 -11.73 9.52
C GLU A 124 -8.87 -11.72 8.95
N ASN A 125 -9.89 -11.82 9.82
CA ASN A 125 -11.29 -11.77 9.39
C ASN A 125 -11.66 -10.43 8.72
N ARG A 126 -11.06 -9.32 9.16
CA ARG A 126 -11.23 -8.03 8.49
C ARG A 126 -10.52 -8.02 7.14
N ALA A 127 -9.31 -8.57 7.04
CA ALA A 127 -8.55 -8.65 5.79
C ALA A 127 -9.28 -9.48 4.73
N ASP A 128 -9.99 -10.52 5.14
CA ASP A 128 -10.78 -11.37 4.23
C ASP A 128 -12.03 -10.68 3.67
N LYS A 129 -12.61 -9.74 4.43
CA LYS A 129 -13.79 -8.96 4.00
C LYS A 129 -13.43 -7.64 3.34
N ALA A 130 -12.22 -7.16 3.59
CA ALA A 130 -11.72 -5.90 3.05
C ALA A 130 -11.67 -5.96 1.53
N PRO A 131 -12.13 -4.91 0.83
CA PRO A 131 -11.99 -4.85 -0.62
C PRO A 131 -10.50 -4.88 -0.96
N ARG A 132 -10.10 -5.76 -1.88
CA ARG A 132 -8.72 -5.76 -2.38
C ARG A 132 -8.61 -4.79 -3.51
N TRP A 133 -7.55 -3.98 -3.48
CA TRP A 133 -7.22 -3.19 -4.65
C TRP A 133 -6.56 -4.08 -5.70
N ASP A 134 -7.07 -4.03 -6.94
CA ASP A 134 -6.43 -4.63 -8.10
C ASP A 134 -6.21 -3.60 -9.22
N VAL A 135 -5.17 -3.85 -10.03
CA VAL A 135 -4.72 -2.95 -11.10
C VAL A 135 -5.77 -2.77 -12.21
N TRP A 136 -6.71 -3.71 -12.35
CA TRP A 136 -7.70 -3.72 -13.42
C TRP A 136 -9.04 -3.13 -13.01
N HIS A 137 -9.51 -3.36 -11.79
CA HIS A 137 -10.84 -2.93 -11.34
C HIS A 137 -10.83 -1.95 -10.15
N GLY A 138 -9.67 -1.64 -9.56
CA GLY A 138 -9.58 -0.79 -8.36
C GLY A 138 -9.91 -1.58 -7.09
N TYR A 139 -10.45 -0.94 -6.05
CA TYR A 139 -10.92 -1.68 -4.87
C TYR A 139 -12.14 -2.54 -5.23
N ASN A 140 -11.95 -3.85 -5.22
CA ASN A 140 -12.96 -4.83 -5.58
C ASN A 140 -13.00 -5.97 -4.54
N SER A 141 -14.20 -6.37 -4.14
CA SER A 141 -14.44 -7.43 -3.17
C SER A 141 -14.35 -8.85 -3.76
N THR A 142 -14.17 -9.00 -5.08
CA THR A 142 -14.36 -10.28 -5.77
C THR A 142 -13.13 -11.19 -5.86
N TYR A 143 -11.94 -10.77 -5.41
CA TYR A 143 -10.74 -11.61 -5.51
C TYR A 143 -10.30 -12.13 -4.13
N ILE A 144 -10.75 -13.34 -3.80
CA ILE A 144 -10.25 -14.15 -2.69
C ILE A 144 -8.97 -14.84 -3.20
N MET A 145 -7.87 -14.74 -2.45
CA MET A 145 -6.58 -15.40 -2.72
C MET A 145 -6.64 -16.96 -2.65
N ASN A 146 -7.80 -17.58 -2.84
CA ASN A 146 -7.95 -19.04 -2.81
C ASN A 146 -7.74 -19.71 -4.18
N ASP A 147 -7.58 -18.95 -5.27
CA ASP A 147 -7.45 -19.53 -6.62
C ASP A 147 -6.00 -19.86 -7.07
N PHE A 148 -5.02 -19.84 -6.16
CA PHE A 148 -3.64 -20.27 -6.45
C PHE A 148 -3.23 -21.60 -5.78
N ILE A 149 -4.18 -22.35 -5.22
CA ILE A 149 -3.95 -23.74 -4.81
C ILE A 149 -4.73 -24.64 -5.76
N GLN A 150 -4.10 -25.01 -6.88
CA GLN A 150 -4.45 -26.19 -7.68
C GLN A 150 -3.34 -27.24 -7.53
#